data_AF-A0A380P2K8-F1
#
_entry.id   AF-A0A380P2K8-F1
#
_cell.length_a   1.000
_cell.length_b   1.000
_cell.length_c   1.000
_cell.angle_alpha   90.00
_cell.angle_beta   90.00
_cell.angle_gamma   90.00
#
_symmetry.space_group_name_H-M   'P 1'
#
loop_
_entity.id
_entity.type
_entity.pdbx_description
1 polymer ?
#
loop_
_entity_poly.entity_id
_entity_poly.type
_entity_poly.pdbx_seq_one_letter_code
_entity_poly.pdbx_strand_id
1 'polypeptide(L)' 'MEDGQQMRLEGQGEAGTNGGPYGDLYVVFYVSASKDGFDRDGGTIYSRVAIDYPTAVLGGEISVKRYMVMFL' A
#
# COMPACT_ATOMS: atom_id res chain seq x y z
N MET A 1 0.70 -0.70 6.69
CA MET A 1 0.66 -2.05 6.12
C MET A 1 1.46 -2.04 4.85
N GLU A 2 2.23 -3.10 4.63
CA GLU A 2 3.06 -3.27 3.44
C GLU A 2 2.47 -4.35 2.54
N ASP A 3 2.83 -4.33 1.26
CA ASP A 3 2.45 -5.38 0.33
C ASP A 3 3.04 -6.72 0.76
N GLY A 4 2.24 -7.78 0.69
CA GLY A 4 2.64 -9.12 1.15
C GLY A 4 2.63 -9.31 2.67
N GLN A 5 2.25 -8.28 3.45
CA GLN A 5 2.08 -8.44 4.90
C GLN A 5 1.07 -9.56 5.19
N GLN A 6 1.38 -10.41 6.17
CA GLN A 6 0.53 -11.53 6.57
C GLN A 6 -0.08 -11.33 7.95
N MET A 7 -1.32 -11.76 8.12
CA MET A 7 -2.02 -11.81 9.39
C MET A 7 -2.58 -13.21 9.61
N ARG A 8 -2.26 -13.80 10.77
CA ARG A 8 -2.76 -15.10 11.20
C ARG A 8 -4.00 -14.91 12.07
N LEU A 9 -5.06 -15.61 11.73
CA LEU A 9 -6.29 -15.72 12.49
C LEU A 9 -6.38 -17.13 13.08
N GLU A 10 -6.09 -17.24 14.37
CA GLU A 10 -6.01 -18.53 15.06
C GLU A 10 -7.38 -19.21 15.11
N GLY A 11 -7.42 -20.49 14.75
CA GLY A 11 -8.65 -21.32 14.80
C GLY A 11 -9.73 -20.90 13.80
N GLN A 12 -9.44 -20.00 12.85
CA GLN A 12 -10.36 -19.56 11.79
C GLN A 12 -10.13 -20.29 10.46
N GLY A 13 -9.24 -21.28 10.43
CA GLY A 13 -8.99 -22.12 9.27
C GLY A 13 -10.02 -23.24 9.15
N GLU A 14 -9.69 -24.27 8.39
CA GLU A 14 -10.59 -25.41 8.16
C GLU A 14 -10.76 -26.30 9.39
N ALA A 15 -11.88 -27.02 9.46
CA ALA A 15 -12.16 -27.95 10.55
C ALA A 15 -11.16 -29.11 10.60
N GLY A 16 -10.72 -29.45 11.82
CA GLY A 16 -9.87 -30.62 12.06
C GLY A 16 -10.61 -31.94 11.86
N THR A 17 -9.87 -33.00 11.53
CA THR A 17 -10.45 -34.34 11.39
C THR A 17 -10.59 -35.03 12.75
N ASN A 18 -11.57 -35.95 12.89
CA ASN A 18 -11.81 -36.77 14.09
C ASN A 18 -11.96 -35.95 15.40
N GLY A 19 -12.63 -34.81 15.35
CA GLY A 19 -12.78 -33.92 16.51
C GLY A 19 -11.54 -33.08 16.83
N GLY A 20 -10.56 -33.04 15.91
CA GLY A 20 -9.41 -32.16 16.00
C GLY A 20 -9.78 -30.67 15.94
N PRO A 21 -8.92 -29.79 16.47
CA PRO A 21 -9.15 -28.35 16.47
C PRO A 21 -9.17 -27.78 15.05
N TYR A 22 -9.79 -26.62 14.88
CA TYR A 22 -9.71 -25.86 13.64
C TYR A 22 -8.26 -25.42 13.35
N GLY A 23 -7.89 -25.39 12.07
CA GLY A 23 -6.65 -24.80 11.62
C GLY A 23 -6.66 -23.27 11.69
N ASP A 24 -5.64 -22.63 11.13
CA ASP A 24 -5.53 -21.18 11.09
C ASP A 24 -5.81 -20.63 9.69
N LEU A 25 -6.32 -19.40 9.65
CA LEU A 25 -6.50 -18.65 8.41
C LEU A 25 -5.38 -17.61 8.28
N TYR A 26 -4.67 -17.63 7.14
CA TYR A 26 -3.69 -16.62 6.79
C TYR A 26 -4.29 -15.64 5.78
N VAL A 27 -4.33 -14.37 6.16
CA VAL A 27 -4.69 -13.26 5.27
C VAL A 27 -3.41 -12.60 4.78
N VAL A 28 -3.24 -12.53 3.46
CA VAL A 28 -2.13 -11.82 2.81
C VAL A 28 -2.69 -10.54 2.21
N PHE A 29 -2.12 -9.40 2.61
CA PHE A 29 -2.53 -8.10 2.09
C PHE A 29 -1.79 -7.82 0.79
N TYR A 30 -2.54 -7.49 -0.26
CA TYR A 30 -1.99 -6.96 -1.51
C TYR A 30 -2.37 -5.49 -1.67
N VAL A 31 -1.36 -4.62 -1.75
CA VAL A 31 -1.56 -3.19 -1.92
C VAL A 31 -1.65 -2.89 -3.41
N SER A 32 -2.84 -2.48 -3.85
CA SER A 32 -3.05 -2.07 -5.24
C SER A 32 -2.32 -0.77 -5.55
N ALA A 33 -1.88 -0.61 -6.80
CA ALA A 33 -1.30 0.64 -7.28
C ALA A 33 -2.24 1.84 -7.01
N SER A 34 -1.66 2.97 -6.64
CA SER A 34 -2.42 4.19 -6.36
C SER A 34 -3.14 4.67 -7.63
N LYS A 35 -4.43 4.99 -7.49
CA LYS A 35 -5.21 5.63 -8.57
C LYS A 35 -4.70 7.03 -8.92
N ASP A 36 -4.03 7.68 -7.97
CA ASP A 36 -3.55 9.06 -8.12
C ASP A 36 -2.08 9.14 -8.58
N GLY A 37 -1.48 8.00 -8.93
CA GLY A 37 -0.10 7.96 -9.45
C GLY A 37 0.99 8.09 -8.40
N PHE A 38 0.68 7.79 -7.14
CA PHE A 38 1.69 7.68 -6.08
C PHE A 38 2.31 6.29 -6.03
N ASP A 39 3.60 6.25 -5.75
CA ASP A 39 4.35 5.03 -5.48
C ASP A 39 4.81 5.05 -4.01
N ARG A 40 4.89 3.90 -3.36
CA ARG A 40 5.24 3.79 -1.94
C ARG A 40 6.32 2.74 -1.74
N ASP A 41 7.41 3.16 -1.11
CA ASP A 41 8.46 2.27 -0.63
C ASP A 41 8.62 2.46 0.88
N GLY A 42 8.31 1.41 1.65
CA GLY A 42 8.30 1.45 3.11
C GLY A 42 7.43 2.59 3.65
N GLY A 43 8.04 3.56 4.33
CA GLY A 43 7.39 4.76 4.88
C GLY A 43 7.33 5.95 3.92
N THR A 44 8.00 5.89 2.78
CA THR A 44 8.19 7.01 1.86
C THR A 44 7.19 6.97 0.70
N ILE A 45 6.65 8.13 0.34
CA ILE A 45 5.75 8.29 -0.80
C ILE A 45 6.46 9.07 -1.91
N TYR A 46 6.42 8.52 -3.12
CA TYR A 46 6.96 9.13 -4.32
C TYR A 46 5.83 9.59 -5.24
N SER A 47 6.05 10.72 -5.92
CA SER A 47 5.20 11.23 -7.00
C SER A 47 6.09 11.71 -8.13
N ARG A 48 5.64 11.52 -9.38
CA ARG A 48 6.33 12.03 -10.56
C ARG A 48 5.48 13.15 -11.16
N VAL A 49 6.07 14.34 -11.28
CA VAL A 49 5.44 15.50 -11.90
C VAL A 49 6.30 15.93 -13.09
N ALA A 50 5.68 16.01 -14.27
CA ALA A 50 6.34 16.57 -15.44
C ALA A 50 6.40 18.09 -15.33
N ILE A 51 7.56 18.66 -15.60
CA ILE A 51 7.78 20.11 -15.71
C ILE A 51 8.25 20.46 -17.12
N ASP A 52 8.00 21.68 -17.56
CA ASP A 52 8.52 22.16 -18.84
C ASP A 52 10.03 22.47 -18.74
N TYR A 53 10.69 22.48 -19.89
CA TYR A 53 12.13 22.69 -19.97
C TYR A 53 12.57 24.05 -19.39
N PRO A 54 11.89 25.19 -19.65
CA PRO A 54 12.27 26.47 -19.07
C PRO A 54 12.23 26.46 -17.53
N THR A 55 11.19 25.90 -16.91
CA THR A 55 11.08 25.80 -15.44
C THR A 55 12.20 24.93 -14.87
N ALA A 56 12.56 23.84 -15.55
CA ALA A 56 13.66 22.97 -15.13
C ALA A 56 15.03 23.68 -15.14
N VAL A 57 15.28 24.56 -16.11
CA VAL A 57 16.58 25.23 -16.31
C VAL A 57 16.69 26.54 -15.52
N LEU A 58 15.63 27.36 -15.52
CA LEU A 58 15.65 28.70 -14.94
C LEU A 58 15.11 28.74 -13.50
N GLY A 59 14.45 27.66 -13.07
CA GLY A 59 13.68 27.64 -11.84
C GLY A 59 12.27 28.24 -12.02
N GLY A 60 11.41 27.93 -11.06
CA GLY A 60 10.01 28.34 -11.02
C GLY A 60 9.25 27.56 -9.95
N GLU A 61 7.95 27.82 -9.83
CA GLU A 61 7.08 27.13 -8.88
C GLU A 61 6.09 26.23 -9.61
N ILE A 62 5.85 25.05 -9.05
CA ILE A 62 4.85 24.10 -9.55
C ILE A 62 3.96 23.61 -8.41
N SER A 63 2.70 23.33 -8.74
CA SER A 63 1.79 22.70 -7.81
C SER A 63 1.92 21.18 -7.89
N VAL A 64 2.27 20.55 -6.77
CA VAL A 64 2.38 19.09 -6.65
C VAL A 64 1.20 18.55 -5.86
N LYS A 65 0.61 17.45 -6.34
CA LYS A 65 -0.41 16.72 -5.57
C LYS A 65 0.23 16.07 -4.36
N ARG A 66 -0.34 16.31 -3.17
CA ARG A 66 0.07 15.63 -1.94
C ARG A 66 -0.74 14.36 -1.77
N TYR A 67 -0.10 13.33 -1.23
CA TYR A 67 -0.80 12.16 -0.72
C TYR A 67 -1.75 12.54 0.42
N MET A 68 -3.00 12.10 0.37
CA MET A 68 -3.98 12.34 1.43
C MET A 68 -4.17 11.06 2.24
N VAL A 69 -3.81 11.11 3.52
CA VAL A 69 -4.09 10.02 4.46
C VAL A 69 -5.51 10.21 4.98
N MET A 70 -6.43 9.35 4.55
CA MET A 70 -7.77 9.29 5.11
C MET A 70 -7.71 8.47 6.40
N PHE A 71 -7.97 9.11 7.54
CA PHE A 71 -8.26 8.37 8.77
C PHE A 71 -9.74 7.97 8.71
N LEU A 72 -10.00 6.66 8.77
CA LEU A 72 -11.35 6.10 8.94
C LEU A 72 -11.71 6.08 10.43
#